data_AF-A0A2G2A262-F1
#
_entry.id   AF-A0A2G2A262-F1
#
_cell.length_a   1.000
_cell.length_b   1.000
_cell.length_c   1.000
_cell.angle_alpha   90.00
_cell.angle_beta   90.00
_cell.angle_gamma   90.00
#
_symmetry.space_group_name_H-M   'P 1'
#
loop_
_entity.id
_entity.type
_entity.pdbx_description
1 polymer ?
#
loop_
_entity_poly.entity_id
_entity_poly.type
_entity_poly.pdbx_seq_one_letter_code
_entity_poly.pdbx_strand_id
1 'polypeptide(L)'
;MSKSEHTRYLELTPDDHKRLAALCGPVDDNLHYIERQLGVEINNRGNQFEIIGIPHHVDHACATLKQLFDGTKNKDVVSKQDITSILRATEEIDDPSCKERERKLIEATLKLRDSVIKPRTP
;
A
#
# COMPACT_ATOMS: atom_id res chain seq x y z
N MET A 1 -15.61 -9.94 5.99
CA MET A 1 -15.40 -10.35 7.39
C MET A 1 -13.98 -9.99 7.77
N SER A 2 -13.87 -9.09 8.75
CA SER A 2 -12.68 -8.60 9.47
C SER A 2 -11.44 -8.34 8.63
N LYS A 3 -11.29 -7.11 8.11
CA LYS A 3 -9.96 -6.56 7.84
C LYS A 3 -9.29 -6.45 9.22
N SER A 4 -8.53 -7.47 9.62
CA SER A 4 -7.74 -7.41 10.84
C SER A 4 -6.77 -6.24 10.69
N GLU A 5 -6.97 -5.22 11.50
CA GLU A 5 -6.07 -4.07 11.56
C GLU A 5 -4.68 -4.59 11.93
N HIS A 6 -3.71 -4.31 11.07
CA HIS A 6 -2.32 -4.66 11.26
C HIS A 6 -1.54 -3.39 11.55
N THR A 7 -0.76 -3.43 12.62
CA THR A 7 0.12 -2.33 13.01
C THR A 7 1.55 -2.76 12.75
N ARG A 8 2.28 -1.94 12.02
CA ARG A 8 3.68 -2.18 11.71
C ARG A 8 4.52 -0.98 12.10
N TYR A 9 5.59 -1.26 12.83
CA TYR A 9 6.57 -0.28 13.24
C TYR A 9 7.73 -0.30 12.25
N LEU A 10 8.12 0.88 11.78
CA LEU A 10 9.25 1.08 10.89
C LEU A 10 10.18 2.12 11.52
N GLU A 11 11.44 1.75 11.69
CA GLU A 11 12.48 2.67 12.17
C GLU A 11 13.39 3.01 10.99
N LEU A 12 13.43 4.29 10.62
CA LEU A 12 14.37 4.79 9.61
C LEU A 12 15.67 5.19 10.30
N THR A 13 16.72 4.41 10.05
CA THR A 13 18.10 4.71 10.46
C THR A 13 18.90 5.05 9.19
N PRO A 14 19.66 6.16 9.13
CA PRO A 14 20.12 7.08 10.18
C PRO A 14 19.11 8.17 10.62
N ASP A 15 19.28 8.66 11.86
CA ASP A 15 18.57 9.76 12.55
C ASP A 15 18.80 11.16 11.91
N ASP A 16 18.92 11.23 10.59
CA ASP A 16 19.11 12.51 9.93
C ASP A 16 17.77 13.28 9.90
N HIS A 17 17.50 14.08 10.93
CA HIS A 17 16.29 14.89 11.08
C HIS A 17 15.98 15.73 9.84
N LYS A 18 17.01 16.17 9.10
CA LYS A 18 16.84 16.90 7.84
C LYS A 18 16.19 16.04 6.75
N ARG A 19 16.62 14.79 6.61
CA ARG A 19 16.08 13.84 5.63
C ARG A 19 14.67 13.40 5.98
N LEU A 20 14.39 13.22 7.28
CA LEU A 20 13.05 12.92 7.78
C LEU A 20 12.09 14.08 7.54
N ALA A 21 12.53 15.32 7.81
CA ALA A 21 11.74 16.51 7.51
C ALA A 21 11.49 16.67 6.00
N ALA A 22 12.51 16.41 5.16
CA ALA A 22 12.37 16.40 3.71
C ALA A 22 11.36 15.36 3.20
N LEU A 23 11.34 14.17 3.83
CA LEU A 23 10.40 13.10 3.52
C LEU A 23 8.96 13.49 3.87
N CYS A 24 8.73 14.00 5.08
CA CYS A 24 7.40 14.36 5.57
C CYS A 24 6.85 15.62 4.92
N GLY A 25 7.74 16.50 4.44
CA GLY A 25 7.37 17.78 3.85
C GLY A 25 6.81 18.76 4.89
N PRO A 26 6.36 19.94 4.46
CA PRO A 26 5.76 20.93 5.35
C PRO A 26 4.46 20.37 5.94
N VAL A 27 4.37 20.33 7.28
CA VAL A 27 3.17 19.92 8.03
C VAL A 27 2.71 18.48 7.71
N ASP A 28 3.67 17.57 7.49
CA ASP A 28 3.38 16.15 7.21
C ASP A 28 2.47 15.92 5.98
N ASP A 29 2.41 16.88 5.06
CA ASP A 29 1.51 16.81 3.89
C ASP A 29 1.82 15.61 2.99
N ASN A 30 3.10 15.18 2.94
CA ASN A 30 3.49 13.98 2.20
C ASN A 30 2.97 12.71 2.87
N LEU A 31 2.97 12.63 4.21
CA LEU A 31 2.43 11.48 4.94
C LEU A 31 0.91 11.40 4.74
N HIS A 32 0.20 12.51 4.93
CA HIS A 32 -1.25 12.59 4.67
C HIS A 32 -1.61 12.24 3.23
N TYR A 33 -0.75 12.56 2.26
CA TYR A 33 -0.95 12.16 0.88
C TYR A 33 -0.87 10.64 0.71
N ILE A 34 0.13 9.98 1.30
CA ILE A 34 0.28 8.51 1.28
C ILE A 34 -0.91 7.84 1.99
N GLU A 35 -1.32 8.35 3.15
CA GLU A 35 -2.49 7.89 3.88
C GLU A 35 -3.77 7.93 3.03
N ARG A 36 -3.99 9.02 2.29
CA ARG A 36 -5.17 9.15 1.41
C ARG A 36 -5.11 8.23 0.20
N GLN A 37 -3.93 7.98 -0.36
CA GLN A 37 -3.77 7.07 -1.50
C GLN A 37 -4.00 5.62 -1.09
N LEU A 38 -3.47 5.21 0.07
CA LEU A 38 -3.49 3.82 0.53
C LEU A 38 -4.62 3.54 1.52
N GLY A 39 -5.27 4.55 2.10
CA GLY A 39 -6.24 4.35 3.17
C GLY A 39 -5.64 3.69 4.42
N VAL A 40 -4.44 4.12 4.80
CA VAL A 40 -3.75 3.72 6.04
C VAL A 40 -3.55 4.94 6.93
N GLU A 41 -3.26 4.72 8.20
CA GLU A 41 -2.87 5.76 9.15
C GLU A 41 -1.35 5.63 9.43
N ILE A 42 -0.62 6.74 9.35
CA ILE A 42 0.82 6.81 9.54
C ILE A 42 1.12 7.83 10.64
N ASN A 43 1.48 7.33 11.82
CA ASN A 43 1.96 8.14 12.92
C ASN A 43 3.47 8.30 12.84
N ASN A 44 3.93 9.55 12.76
CA ASN A 44 5.35 9.89 12.79
C ASN A 44 5.77 10.35 14.20
N ARG A 45 6.73 9.65 14.80
CA ARG A 45 7.41 10.02 16.05
C ARG A 45 8.91 10.15 15.81
N GLY A 46 9.30 11.12 14.99
CA GLY A 46 10.70 11.40 14.67
C GLY A 46 11.25 10.44 13.63
N ASN A 47 12.04 9.46 14.05
CA ASN A 47 12.58 8.40 13.19
C ASN A 47 11.73 7.11 13.22
N GLN A 48 10.76 7.04 14.13
CA GLN A 48 9.84 5.92 14.28
C GLN A 48 8.52 6.22 13.58
N PHE A 49 8.15 5.37 12.64
CA PHE A 49 6.90 5.41 11.91
C PHE A 49 6.04 4.24 12.33
N GLU A 50 4.83 4.52 12.78
CA GLU A 50 3.82 3.52 13.10
C GLU A 50 2.75 3.58 12.02
N ILE A 51 2.55 2.46 11.31
CA ILE A 51 1.63 2.35 10.19
C ILE A 51 0.52 1.39 10.60
N ILE A 52 -0.73 1.86 10.55
CA ILE A 52 -1.90 1.12 10.99
C ILE A 52 -2.86 0.99 9.81
N GLY A 53 -3.30 -0.22 9.52
CA GLY A 53 -4.30 -0.44 8.48
C GLY A 53 -4.39 -1.87 8.00
N ILE A 54 -4.77 -2.03 6.74
CA ILE A 54 -4.89 -3.34 6.10
C ILE A 54 -3.47 -3.86 5.83
N PRO A 55 -3.15 -5.14 6.13
CA PRO A 55 -1.79 -5.68 5.99
C PRO A 55 -1.15 -5.37 4.63
N HIS A 56 -1.88 -5.57 3.53
CA HIS A 56 -1.41 -5.26 2.18
C HIS A 56 -1.05 -3.78 1.99
N HIS A 57 -1.87 -2.87 2.49
CA HIS A 57 -1.59 -1.43 2.37
C HIS A 57 -0.48 -0.99 3.32
N VAL A 58 -0.35 -1.63 4.48
CA VAL A 58 0.72 -1.38 5.46
C VAL A 58 2.08 -1.79 4.90
N ASP A 59 2.16 -2.95 4.24
CA ASP A 59 3.37 -3.40 3.54
C ASP A 59 3.74 -2.45 2.39
N HIS A 60 2.74 -2.04 1.59
CA HIS A 60 2.93 -1.11 0.49
C HIS A 60 3.39 0.29 0.95
N ALA A 61 2.81 0.80 2.05
CA ALA A 61 3.23 2.05 2.69
C ALA A 61 4.67 1.95 3.22
N CYS A 62 5.03 0.82 3.86
CA CYS A 62 6.37 0.57 4.37
C CYS A 62 7.41 0.54 3.24
N ALA A 63 7.10 -0.12 2.12
CA ALA A 63 7.96 -0.15 0.94
C ALA A 63 8.14 1.26 0.34
N THR A 64 7.04 2.00 0.21
CA THR A 64 7.03 3.38 -0.32
C THR A 64 7.87 4.32 0.56
N LEU A 65 7.72 4.26 1.88
CA LEU A 65 8.53 5.06 2.82
C LEU A 65 10.02 4.74 2.72
N LYS A 66 10.40 3.46 2.62
CA LYS A 66 11.81 3.07 2.42
C LYS A 66 12.38 3.60 1.11
N GLN A 67 11.63 3.48 0.01
CA GLN A 67 12.08 3.96 -1.29
C GLN A 67 12.19 5.49 -1.34
N LEU A 68 11.22 6.20 -0.76
CA LEU A 68 11.29 7.65 -0.63
C LEU A 68 12.50 8.06 0.24
N PHE A 69 12.74 7.37 1.34
CA PHE A 69 13.90 7.63 2.19
C PHE A 69 15.23 7.38 1.47
N ASP A 70 15.33 6.35 0.64
CA ASP A 70 16.53 6.16 -0.20
C ASP A 70 16.66 7.26 -1.26
N GLY A 71 15.55 7.68 -1.87
CA GLY A 71 15.49 8.81 -2.79
C GLY A 71 15.94 10.13 -2.17
N THR A 72 15.67 10.37 -0.88
CA THR A 72 16.14 11.57 -0.17
C THR A 72 17.67 11.65 -0.05
N LYS A 73 18.40 10.54 -0.27
CA LYS A 73 19.86 10.58 -0.30
C LYS A 73 20.39 11.41 -1.47
N ASN A 74 19.64 11.45 -2.57
CA ASN A 74 20.02 12.18 -3.79
C ASN A 74 19.28 13.51 -3.97
N LYS A 75 18.16 13.72 -3.27
CA LYS A 75 17.32 14.93 -3.36
C LYS A 75 16.90 15.40 -1.96
N ASP A 76 17.08 16.68 -1.69
CA ASP A 76 16.68 17.30 -0.41
C ASP A 76 15.18 17.56 -0.29
N VAL A 77 14.42 17.46 -1.39
CA VAL A 77 12.97 17.74 -1.42
C VAL A 77 12.22 16.59 -2.08
N VAL A 78 11.23 16.05 -1.36
CA VAL A 78 10.29 15.05 -1.88
C VAL A 78 9.03 15.76 -2.37
N SER A 79 8.73 15.63 -3.67
CA SER A 79 7.47 16.13 -4.24
C SER A 79 6.40 15.05 -4.28
N LYS A 80 5.13 15.45 -4.29
CA LYS A 80 3.97 14.54 -4.44
C LYS A 80 4.05 13.66 -5.68
N GLN A 81 4.69 14.16 -6.74
CA GLN A 81 4.93 13.41 -7.98
C GLN A 81 5.91 12.24 -7.78
N ASP A 82 6.94 12.41 -6.95
CA ASP A 82 7.88 11.34 -6.62
C ASP A 82 7.15 10.25 -5.82
N ILE A 83 6.32 10.64 -4.86
CA ILE A 83 5.47 9.72 -4.07
C ILE A 83 4.53 8.92 -4.98
N THR A 84 3.83 9.61 -5.90
CA THR A 84 2.91 8.97 -6.85
C THR A 84 3.63 8.00 -7.77
N SER A 85 4.82 8.37 -8.23
CA SER A 85 5.63 7.52 -9.11
C SER A 85 6.10 6.25 -8.39
N ILE A 86 6.52 6.38 -7.12
CA ILE A 86 6.94 5.23 -6.30
C ILE A 86 5.75 4.35 -5.95
N LEU A 87 4.61 4.91 -5.55
CA LEU A 87 3.37 4.16 -5.28
C LEU A 87 3.02 3.25 -6.45
N ARG A 88 3.05 3.81 -7.67
CA ARG A 88 2.76 3.07 -8.90
C ARG A 88 3.81 1.99 -9.20
N ALA A 89 5.07 2.23 -8.87
CA ALA A 89 6.14 1.25 -9.06
C ALA A 89 6.10 0.11 -8.02
N THR A 90 5.67 0.41 -6.79
CA THR A 90 5.59 -0.58 -5.70
C THR A 90 4.30 -1.42 -5.77
N GLU A 91 3.26 -0.95 -6.48
CA GLU A 91 2.06 -1.76 -6.81
C GLU A 91 2.41 -3.05 -7.58
N GLU A 92 3.53 -3.09 -8.31
CA GLU A 92 3.95 -4.27 -9.08
C GLU A 92 4.64 -5.36 -8.23
N ILE A 93 5.06 -5.04 -7.00
CA ILE A 93 5.91 -5.90 -6.17
C ILE A 93 5.11 -6.73 -5.14
N ASP A 94 3.82 -6.45 -4.95
CA ASP A 94 3.05 -7.18 -3.93
C ASP A 94 2.60 -8.58 -4.38
N ASP A 95 3.16 -9.54 -3.66
CA ASP A 95 3.08 -10.98 -3.74
C ASP A 95 1.63 -11.57 -3.78
N PRO A 96 1.39 -12.65 -4.54
CA PRO A 96 0.08 -13.26 -4.86
C PRO A 96 -0.80 -13.76 -3.69
N SER A 97 -0.36 -13.66 -2.43
CA SER A 97 -1.11 -14.22 -1.28
C SER A 97 -2.53 -13.64 -1.12
N CYS A 98 -2.75 -12.39 -1.50
CA CYS A 98 -4.09 -11.77 -1.45
C CYS A 98 -4.98 -12.13 -2.67
N LYS A 99 -4.39 -12.33 -3.86
CA LYS A 99 -5.15 -12.72 -5.08
C LYS A 99 -5.65 -14.16 -5.04
N GLU A 100 -5.00 -15.04 -4.27
CA GLU A 100 -5.42 -16.45 -4.08
C GLU A 100 -6.88 -16.55 -3.58
N ARG A 101 -7.32 -15.62 -2.71
CA ARG A 101 -8.63 -15.68 -2.07
C ARG A 101 -9.75 -15.11 -2.94
N GLU A 102 -9.50 -14.06 -3.71
CA GLU A 102 -10.44 -13.55 -4.72
C GLU A 102 -10.56 -14.47 -5.94
N ARG A 103 -9.44 -15.07 -6.41
CA ARG A 103 -9.49 -16.09 -7.48
C ARG A 103 -10.32 -17.31 -7.07
N LYS A 104 -10.20 -17.78 -5.82
CA LYS A 104 -11.04 -18.87 -5.29
C LYS A 104 -12.53 -18.50 -5.21
N LEU A 105 -12.87 -17.24 -4.96
CA LEU A 105 -14.27 -16.78 -4.91
C LEU A 105 -14.87 -16.62 -6.32
N ILE A 106 -14.08 -16.14 -7.29
CA ILE A 106 -14.49 -16.02 -8.69
C ILE A 106 -14.61 -17.40 -9.36
N GLU A 107 -13.70 -18.34 -9.06
CA GLU A 107 -13.78 -19.73 -9.54
C GLU A 107 -14.99 -20.48 -8.95
N ALA A 108 -15.35 -20.19 -7.68
CA ALA A 108 -16.54 -20.78 -7.06
C ALA A 108 -17.86 -20.23 -7.61
N THR A 109 -17.89 -18.99 -8.09
CA THR A 109 -19.11 -18.33 -8.60
C THR A 109 -19.41 -18.65 -10.07
N LEU A 110 -18.45 -19.20 -10.82
CA LEU A 110 -18.65 -19.57 -12.23
C LEU A 110 -19.03 -21.04 -12.48
N LYS A 111 -19.53 -21.77 -11.47
CA LYS A 111 -20.26 -23.03 -11.73
C LYS A 111 -21.70 -22.73 -12.15
N LEU A 112 -21.86 -22.16 -13.34
CA LEU A 112 -23.16 -22.15 -14.00
C LEU A 112 -23.49 -23.61 -14.37
N ARG A 113 -24.59 -24.12 -13.81
CA ARG A 113 -25.10 -25.45 -14.17
C ARG A 113 -25.51 -25.38 -15.63
N ASP A 114 -24.82 -26.14 -16.47
CA ASP A 114 -25.13 -26.26 -17.89
C ASP A 114 -26.45 -27.04 -18.05
N SER A 115 -27.56 -26.31 -18.08
CA SER A 115 -28.87 -26.89 -18.39
C SER A 115 -29.03 -26.94 -19.90
N VAL A 116 -28.84 -28.13 -20.46
CA VAL A 116 -29.20 -28.47 -21.85
C VAL A 116 -30.71 -28.27 -22.01
N ILE A 117 -31.11 -27.14 -22.58
CA ILE A 117 -32.50 -26.87 -22.96
C ILE A 117 -32.75 -27.65 -24.26
N LYS A 118 -33.46 -28.78 -24.18
CA LYS A 118 -33.91 -29.51 -25.38
C LYS A 118 -35.07 -28.75 -26.04
N PRO A 119 -35.02 -28.47 -27.35
CA PRO A 119 -36.16 -27.92 -28.07
C PRO A 119 -37.27 -28.97 -28.15
N ARG A 120 -38.51 -28.59 -27.83
CA ARG A 120 -39.68 -29.43 -28.15
C ARG A 120 -39.96 -29.29 -29.64
N THR A 121 -39.90 -30.42 -30.33
CA THR A 121 -40.45 -30.62 -31.67
C THR A 121 -41.98 -30.39 -31.68
N PRO A 122 -42.56 -29.96 -32.82
CA PRO A 122 -44.01 -29.90 -33.02
C PRO A 122 -44.66 -31.27 -33.17
#